data_AF-A0A6N2S499-F1
#
_entry.id   AF-A0A6N2S499-F1
#
_cell.length_a   1.000
_cell.length_b   1.000
_cell.length_c   1.000
_cell.angle_alpha   90.00
_cell.angle_beta   90.00
_cell.angle_gamma   90.00
#
_symmetry.space_group_name_H-M   'P 1'
#
loop_
_entity.id
_entity.type
_entity.pdbx_description
1 polymer ?
#
loop_
_entity_poly.entity_id
_entity_poly.type
_entity_poly.pdbx_seq_one_letter_code
_entity_poly.pdbx_strand_id
1 'polypeptide(L)'
;MKDELNKSFKSFGRLVLSLFTFGTRANNEESDVNLGDVNPKNENESLKEDAITSPGKMAVKNYFRNPLGVIGLLLMLGIILAVFVGSALIPFNPYQSEGTLINVSAGSGYMKYPSEMEKEGVERISVGNTFGVGLTKKKNFYYWGKNNEDNVMKMPDDIKEKLDGKKIKDVAAGDRHILVATEDNEVYGWGNDSFQQTKLPPMQESQIKEEGIKKLGGGVQYSVVLTEKNNIYVWGSTMNSRLDLIPKEVQGKVVDFDTSGSNILAVLKDGSTKLLGVRGAEVDVGAPDEIKNNKVKISKVALTSNSAAALDENGKLYVWGPSRDSLSGDNVPKIKGKIKDIVAGTNHFTALDEDGKLYSWGNNNYGEADAPSGKYEKIFSGYFNNYAVSKDSKIDTWGLKGFKFGSDDQGRDIFTRLIHGGKMTIIISFVSVLIQVVLGVIIGMVSGYAGGRVDNVLMRITEIVQSFPFYPLIITLSALLPVNTSQNTRLMMIMVLLGVIGWTGIARLVRGQILAERERDYVIAAKALGVTNSSILVRHILPNILSIIIVNATLGFAGNLLTEAGLSFLGFGVQEPMPSWGNMMTSAQSSDVINIYWWRWVIPALAVFLAAFSVNLIGDALRDAIDPRSNER
;
A
#
# COMPACT_ATOMS: atom_id res chain seq x y z
N MET A 1 -19.65 -7.51 -15.66
CA MET A 1 -18.86 -7.25 -14.43
C MET A 1 -19.58 -6.33 -13.44
N LYS A 2 -19.98 -5.10 -13.80
CA LYS A 2 -20.74 -4.19 -12.90
C LYS A 2 -22.08 -4.77 -12.44
N ASP A 3 -22.81 -5.45 -13.34
CA ASP A 3 -24.09 -6.10 -13.03
C ASP A 3 -23.96 -7.40 -12.23
N GLU A 4 -22.85 -8.13 -12.39
CA GLU A 4 -22.54 -9.31 -11.56
C GLU A 4 -22.11 -8.90 -10.15
N LEU A 5 -21.32 -7.83 -10.01
CA LEU A 5 -21.02 -7.22 -8.72
C LEU A 5 -22.31 -6.76 -8.03
N ASN A 6 -23.22 -6.10 -8.75
CA ASN A 6 -24.49 -5.63 -8.18
C ASN A 6 -25.41 -6.79 -7.77
N LYS A 7 -25.42 -7.90 -8.54
CA LYS A 7 -26.11 -9.14 -8.16
C LYS A 7 -25.47 -9.78 -6.93
N SER A 8 -24.14 -9.78 -6.83
CA SER A 8 -23.42 -10.32 -5.69
C SER A 8 -23.63 -9.48 -4.42
N PHE A 9 -23.61 -8.15 -4.52
CA PHE A 9 -23.95 -7.23 -3.43
C PHE A 9 -25.40 -7.34 -2.97
N LYS A 10 -26.36 -7.50 -3.90
CA LYS A 10 -27.77 -7.75 -3.55
C LYS A 10 -27.97 -9.13 -2.94
N SER A 11 -27.24 -10.15 -3.42
CA SER A 11 -27.28 -11.51 -2.87
C SER A 11 -26.71 -11.52 -1.45
N PHE A 12 -25.56 -10.90 -1.23
CA PHE A 12 -24.94 -10.74 0.08
C PHE A 12 -25.82 -9.89 1.02
N GLY A 13 -26.36 -8.76 0.55
CA GLY A 13 -27.27 -7.92 1.33
C GLY A 13 -28.56 -8.65 1.72
N ARG A 14 -29.11 -9.51 0.85
CA ARG A 14 -30.23 -10.39 1.19
C ARG A 14 -29.84 -11.50 2.15
N LEU A 15 -28.64 -12.06 2.02
CA LEU A 15 -28.13 -13.11 2.92
C LEU A 15 -27.89 -12.53 4.32
N VAL A 16 -27.32 -11.34 4.42
CA VAL A 16 -27.18 -10.57 5.66
C VAL A 16 -28.55 -10.17 6.23
N LEU A 17 -29.47 -9.60 5.44
CA LEU A 17 -30.84 -9.32 5.93
C LEU A 17 -31.61 -10.58 6.35
N SER A 18 -31.37 -11.72 5.69
CA SER A 18 -32.00 -13.00 6.05
C SER A 18 -31.52 -13.53 7.40
N LEU A 19 -30.28 -13.18 7.79
CA LEU A 19 -29.75 -13.47 9.13
C LEU A 19 -30.41 -12.61 10.21
N PHE A 20 -30.96 -11.43 9.88
CA PHE A 20 -31.65 -10.52 10.82
C PHE A 20 -33.18 -10.66 10.84
N THR A 21 -33.79 -11.21 9.80
CA THR A 21 -35.26 -11.35 9.69
C THR A 21 -35.83 -12.61 10.35
N PHE A 22 -34.98 -13.48 10.91
CA PHE A 22 -35.42 -14.61 11.73
C PHE A 22 -35.88 -14.21 13.15
N GLY A 23 -35.70 -12.94 13.56
CA GLY A 23 -36.00 -12.48 14.93
C GLY A 23 -37.07 -11.39 15.08
N THR A 24 -37.72 -10.92 14.02
CA THR A 24 -38.56 -9.70 14.04
C THR A 24 -40.02 -9.91 13.61
N ARG A 25 -40.57 -11.11 13.79
CA ARG A 25 -42.00 -11.38 13.52
C ARG A 25 -42.86 -11.77 14.73
N ALA A 26 -42.38 -11.46 15.93
CA ALA A 26 -43.20 -11.40 17.14
C ALA A 26 -42.89 -10.07 17.83
N ASN A 27 -43.92 -9.36 18.30
CA ASN A 27 -43.89 -8.04 18.96
C ASN A 27 -44.10 -6.86 18.01
N ASN A 28 -45.35 -6.68 17.60
CA ASN A 28 -45.97 -5.37 17.45
C ASN A 28 -47.45 -5.52 17.79
N GLU A 29 -47.74 -5.63 19.08
CA GLU A 29 -49.03 -5.18 19.63
C GLU A 29 -48.72 -4.32 20.84
N GLU A 30 -49.10 -3.05 20.75
CA GLU A 30 -49.14 -2.10 21.87
C GLU A 30 -49.98 -2.70 22.99
N SER A 31 -49.44 -2.78 24.20
CA SER A 31 -50.27 -2.74 25.41
C SER A 31 -49.47 -2.23 26.59
N ASP A 32 -50.16 -1.42 27.38
CA ASP A 32 -49.69 -0.63 28.48
C ASP A 32 -48.93 -1.41 29.56
N VAL A 33 -48.03 -0.68 30.21
CA VAL A 33 -47.29 -1.09 31.40
C VAL A 33 -48.25 -1.57 32.48
N ASN A 34 -48.16 -2.84 32.85
CA ASN A 34 -48.67 -3.33 34.13
C ASN A 34 -47.62 -4.24 34.79
N LEU A 35 -47.16 -3.83 35.96
CA LEU A 35 -46.30 -4.62 36.85
C LEU A 35 -47.18 -5.69 37.52
N GLY A 36 -47.13 -6.93 37.00
CA GLY A 36 -47.80 -8.07 37.63
C GLY A 36 -47.85 -9.29 36.72
N ASP A 37 -47.51 -10.44 37.28
CA ASP A 37 -47.58 -11.80 36.73
C ASP A 37 -46.54 -12.24 35.68
N VAL A 38 -45.49 -12.90 36.19
CA VAL A 38 -44.71 -13.87 35.41
C VAL A 38 -45.63 -15.02 35.02
N ASN A 39 -46.09 -15.06 33.77
CA ASN A 39 -46.99 -16.08 33.26
C ASN A 39 -46.19 -17.38 32.91
N PRO A 40 -46.36 -18.49 33.64
CA PRO A 40 -45.61 -19.73 33.44
C PRO A 40 -45.90 -20.46 32.10
N LYS A 41 -46.85 -19.96 31.30
CA LYS A 41 -47.12 -20.50 29.95
C LYS A 41 -46.08 -20.10 28.90
N ASN A 42 -45.52 -18.88 28.98
CA ASN A 42 -44.53 -18.41 28.00
C ASN A 42 -43.16 -19.10 28.18
N GLU A 43 -42.79 -19.40 29.42
CA GLU A 43 -41.60 -20.21 29.73
C GLU A 43 -41.73 -21.62 29.16
N ASN A 44 -42.88 -22.27 29.38
CA ASN A 44 -43.17 -23.61 28.88
C ASN A 44 -43.23 -23.69 27.35
N GLU A 45 -43.66 -22.63 26.65
CA GLU A 45 -43.62 -22.60 25.17
C GLU A 45 -42.20 -22.44 24.65
N SER A 46 -41.38 -21.57 25.26
CA SER A 46 -39.96 -21.44 24.90
C SER A 46 -39.17 -22.73 25.17
N LEU A 47 -39.47 -23.42 26.27
CA LEU A 47 -38.89 -24.71 26.65
C LEU A 47 -39.37 -25.84 25.71
N LYS A 48 -40.61 -25.78 25.22
CA LYS A 48 -41.13 -26.72 24.21
C LYS A 48 -40.51 -26.49 22.84
N GLU A 49 -40.32 -25.24 22.44
CA GLU A 49 -39.66 -24.89 21.18
C GLU A 49 -38.19 -25.33 21.20
N ASP A 50 -37.48 -25.07 22.30
CA ASP A 50 -36.09 -25.52 22.47
C ASP A 50 -35.99 -27.06 22.51
N ALA A 51 -36.96 -27.77 23.11
CA ALA A 51 -37.01 -29.25 23.11
C ALA A 51 -37.26 -29.90 21.73
N ILE A 52 -37.82 -29.16 20.77
CA ILE A 52 -38.12 -29.65 19.41
C ILE A 52 -37.03 -29.25 18.40
N THR A 53 -36.10 -28.35 18.78
CA THR A 53 -35.00 -27.92 17.91
C THR A 53 -33.83 -28.90 17.90
N SER A 54 -33.22 -29.11 16.73
CA SER A 54 -32.02 -29.96 16.64
C SER A 54 -30.85 -29.29 17.38
N PRO A 55 -29.92 -30.06 17.98
CA PRO A 55 -28.78 -29.51 18.72
C PRO A 55 -27.96 -28.47 17.94
N GLY A 56 -27.80 -28.67 16.63
CA GLY A 56 -27.13 -27.68 15.77
C GLY A 56 -27.90 -26.37 15.61
N LYS A 57 -29.24 -26.41 15.52
CA LYS A 57 -30.06 -25.19 15.47
C LYS A 57 -30.03 -24.44 16.79
N MET A 58 -30.05 -25.16 17.92
CA MET A 58 -29.91 -24.57 19.25
C MET A 58 -28.55 -23.90 19.43
N ALA A 59 -27.45 -24.55 19.00
CA ALA A 59 -26.12 -23.95 19.03
C ALA A 59 -26.04 -22.66 18.19
N VAL A 60 -26.64 -22.63 16.99
CA VAL A 60 -26.69 -21.40 16.19
C VAL A 60 -27.48 -20.29 16.90
N LYS A 61 -28.65 -20.62 17.47
CA LYS A 61 -29.48 -19.68 18.23
C LYS A 61 -28.70 -19.11 19.44
N ASN A 62 -28.01 -19.96 20.18
CA ASN A 62 -27.20 -19.57 21.33
C ASN A 62 -26.00 -18.71 20.92
N TYR A 63 -25.35 -19.01 19.79
CA TYR A 63 -24.24 -18.21 19.29
C TYR A 63 -24.66 -16.76 19.01
N PHE A 64 -25.79 -16.55 18.34
CA PHE A 64 -26.28 -15.20 18.03
C PHE A 64 -26.83 -14.44 19.25
N ARG A 65 -27.01 -15.13 20.39
CA ARG A 65 -27.29 -14.48 21.68
C ARG A 65 -26.02 -13.98 22.37
N ASN A 66 -24.84 -14.46 21.99
CA ASN A 66 -23.56 -14.01 22.54
C ASN A 66 -23.07 -12.74 21.81
N PRO A 67 -23.12 -11.55 22.44
CA PRO A 67 -22.76 -10.30 21.76
C PRO A 67 -21.29 -10.26 21.34
N LEU A 68 -20.38 -10.86 22.13
CA LEU A 68 -18.95 -10.90 21.82
C LEU A 68 -18.69 -11.76 20.59
N GLY A 69 -19.38 -12.90 20.47
CA GLY A 69 -19.32 -13.76 19.29
C GLY A 69 -19.76 -13.03 18.03
N VAL A 70 -20.89 -12.33 18.09
CA VAL A 70 -21.43 -11.55 16.96
C VAL A 70 -20.48 -10.42 16.55
N ILE A 71 -19.90 -9.69 17.53
CA ILE A 71 -18.90 -8.65 17.25
C ILE A 71 -17.67 -9.24 16.55
N GLY A 72 -17.15 -10.36 17.06
CA GLY A 72 -16.02 -11.07 16.45
C GLY A 72 -16.33 -11.48 15.01
N LEU A 73 -17.52 -12.05 14.77
CA LEU A 73 -17.95 -12.46 13.43
C LEU A 73 -18.03 -11.27 12.46
N LEU A 74 -18.68 -10.18 12.88
CA LEU A 74 -18.81 -8.98 12.05
C LEU A 74 -17.43 -8.36 11.74
N LEU A 75 -16.54 -8.32 12.72
CA LEU A 75 -15.19 -7.80 12.54
C LEU A 75 -14.38 -8.65 11.56
N MET A 76 -14.42 -9.98 11.71
CA MET A 76 -13.73 -10.89 10.79
C MET A 76 -14.28 -10.81 9.37
N LEU A 77 -15.61 -10.77 9.21
CA LEU A 77 -16.25 -10.57 7.90
C LEU A 77 -15.87 -9.23 7.27
N GLY A 78 -15.81 -8.17 8.07
CA GLY A 78 -15.34 -6.84 7.63
C GLY A 78 -13.89 -6.87 7.15
N ILE A 79 -13.00 -7.56 7.88
CA ILE A 79 -11.60 -7.75 7.48
C ILE A 79 -11.51 -8.53 6.18
N ILE A 80 -12.16 -9.69 6.07
CA ILE A 80 -12.17 -10.52 4.87
C ILE A 80 -12.68 -9.70 3.67
N LEU A 81 -13.80 -8.99 3.84
CA LEU A 81 -14.35 -8.14 2.78
C LEU A 81 -13.34 -7.07 2.37
N ALA A 82 -12.75 -6.36 3.33
CA ALA A 82 -11.78 -5.31 3.07
C ALA A 82 -10.56 -5.82 2.30
N VAL A 83 -9.98 -6.96 2.69
CA VAL A 83 -8.76 -7.47 2.05
C VAL A 83 -9.04 -8.16 0.71
N PHE A 84 -10.10 -8.95 0.59
CA PHE A 84 -10.41 -9.67 -0.65
C PHE A 84 -11.04 -8.77 -1.72
N VAL A 85 -11.98 -7.89 -1.34
CA VAL A 85 -12.55 -6.92 -2.29
C VAL A 85 -11.55 -5.80 -2.56
N GLY A 86 -10.85 -5.30 -1.53
CA GLY A 86 -9.83 -4.27 -1.70
C GLY A 86 -8.70 -4.72 -2.62
N SER A 87 -8.18 -5.94 -2.46
CA SER A 87 -7.11 -6.46 -3.34
C SER A 87 -7.57 -6.70 -4.78
N ALA A 88 -8.87 -6.88 -5.03
CA ALA A 88 -9.41 -6.98 -6.38
C ALA A 88 -9.59 -5.61 -7.05
N LEU A 89 -9.80 -4.55 -6.26
CA LEU A 89 -10.02 -3.18 -6.75
C LEU A 89 -8.72 -2.36 -6.87
N ILE A 90 -7.73 -2.66 -6.04
CA ILE A 90 -6.48 -1.90 -5.94
C ILE A 90 -5.39 -2.67 -6.70
N PRO A 91 -4.91 -2.14 -7.85
CA PRO A 91 -3.78 -2.73 -8.57
C PRO A 91 -2.56 -2.84 -7.66
N PHE A 92 -1.77 -3.90 -7.84
CA PHE A 92 -0.58 -4.13 -7.04
C PHE A 92 0.56 -4.61 -7.90
N ASN A 93 1.65 -3.86 -7.84
CA ASN A 93 2.93 -4.26 -8.39
C ASN A 93 3.89 -4.55 -7.21
N PRO A 94 4.26 -5.81 -6.95
CA PRO A 94 5.16 -6.14 -5.85
C PRO A 94 6.56 -5.52 -6.02
N TYR A 95 6.99 -5.27 -7.26
CA TYR A 95 8.31 -4.74 -7.58
C TYR A 95 8.38 -3.22 -7.63
N GLN A 96 7.28 -2.52 -7.31
CA GLN A 96 7.28 -1.06 -7.22
C GLN A 96 8.27 -0.61 -6.14
N SER A 97 9.07 0.42 -6.44
CA SER A 97 9.96 1.07 -5.48
C SER A 97 10.16 2.53 -5.92
N GLU A 98 10.07 3.47 -4.99
CA GLU A 98 10.19 4.90 -5.23
C GLU A 98 11.13 5.53 -4.18
N GLY A 99 12.42 5.62 -4.52
CA GLY A 99 13.47 6.06 -3.59
C GLY A 99 13.30 7.48 -3.04
N THR A 100 12.56 8.35 -3.73
CA THR A 100 12.26 9.72 -3.28
C THR A 100 11.03 9.81 -2.37
N LEU A 101 10.31 8.70 -2.19
CA LEU A 101 9.11 8.58 -1.35
C LEU A 101 9.30 7.63 -0.18
N ILE A 102 10.55 7.32 0.21
CA ILE A 102 10.83 6.45 1.36
C ILE A 102 10.36 7.09 2.66
N ASN A 103 9.81 6.28 3.56
CA ASN A 103 9.44 6.67 4.93
C ASN A 103 8.60 7.95 5.02
N VAL A 104 7.70 8.17 4.07
CA VAL A 104 6.79 9.32 4.10
C VAL A 104 5.63 8.99 5.03
N SER A 105 5.36 9.89 5.97
CA SER A 105 4.29 9.71 6.94
C SER A 105 2.89 9.70 6.30
N ALA A 106 1.91 9.16 7.03
CA ALA A 106 0.53 9.15 6.60
C ALA A 106 -0.01 10.58 6.35
N GLY A 107 -0.63 10.78 5.19
CA GLY A 107 -1.16 12.08 4.83
C GLY A 107 -1.75 12.14 3.43
N SER A 108 -2.46 13.24 3.19
CA SER A 108 -2.96 13.63 1.87
C SER A 108 -2.74 15.13 1.66
N GLY A 109 -3.02 15.59 0.44
CA GLY A 109 -3.00 17.02 0.12
C GLY A 109 -1.67 17.52 -0.43
N TYR A 110 -0.86 16.65 -1.05
CA TYR A 110 0.40 17.05 -1.69
C TYR A 110 0.19 18.08 -2.81
N MET A 111 -1.01 18.08 -3.41
CA MET A 111 -1.43 19.04 -4.44
C MET A 111 -2.39 20.12 -3.92
N LYS A 112 -2.62 20.22 -2.61
CA LYS A 112 -3.58 21.20 -2.05
C LYS A 112 -2.93 22.58 -1.93
N TYR A 113 -2.95 23.34 -3.03
CA TYR A 113 -2.39 24.69 -3.12
C TYR A 113 -3.33 25.77 -2.50
N PRO A 114 -2.80 26.96 -2.13
CA PRO A 114 -3.62 28.08 -1.66
C PRO A 114 -4.43 28.76 -2.78
N SER A 115 -5.72 29.02 -2.54
CA SER A 115 -6.64 29.61 -3.52
C SER A 115 -6.26 31.03 -3.99
N GLU A 116 -5.47 31.73 -3.19
CA GLU A 116 -4.91 33.05 -3.47
C GLU A 116 -4.08 33.04 -4.75
N MET A 117 -3.43 31.92 -5.07
CA MET A 117 -2.62 31.78 -6.29
C MET A 117 -3.44 31.96 -7.57
N GLU A 118 -4.70 31.52 -7.58
CA GLU A 118 -5.60 31.71 -8.73
C GLU A 118 -5.97 33.19 -8.88
N LYS A 119 -6.22 33.88 -7.76
CA LYS A 119 -6.58 35.30 -7.73
C LYS A 119 -5.42 36.21 -8.16
N GLU A 120 -4.20 35.85 -7.79
CA GLU A 120 -3.00 36.61 -8.14
C GLU A 120 -2.43 36.24 -9.52
N GLY A 121 -2.89 35.12 -10.10
CA GLY A 121 -2.42 34.56 -11.35
C GLY A 121 -1.08 33.84 -11.19
N VAL A 122 -1.02 32.58 -11.61
CA VAL A 122 0.19 31.76 -11.49
C VAL A 122 1.26 32.17 -12.52
N GLU A 123 2.46 32.45 -12.02
CA GLU A 123 3.65 32.67 -12.83
C GLU A 123 4.42 31.35 -13.03
N ARG A 124 4.71 30.65 -11.92
CA ARG A 124 5.47 29.39 -11.90
C ARG A 124 4.99 28.47 -10.78
N ILE A 125 5.06 27.16 -11.00
CA ILE A 125 4.99 26.14 -9.96
C ILE A 125 6.20 25.22 -10.10
N SER A 126 6.88 24.94 -9.00
CA SER A 126 7.90 23.92 -8.88
C SER A 126 7.45 22.88 -7.87
N VAL A 127 7.64 21.60 -8.19
CA VAL A 127 7.08 20.50 -7.42
C VAL A 127 8.21 19.72 -6.76
N GLY A 128 8.06 19.39 -5.48
CA GLY A 128 8.92 18.48 -4.72
C GLY A 128 8.27 17.10 -4.55
N ASN A 129 8.88 16.20 -3.77
CA ASN A 129 8.38 14.82 -3.67
C ASN A 129 6.97 14.70 -3.02
N THR A 130 6.68 15.57 -2.06
CA THR A 130 5.48 15.54 -1.20
C THR A 130 4.85 16.94 -1.04
N PHE A 131 5.31 17.88 -1.86
CA PHE A 131 5.02 19.31 -1.73
C PHE A 131 5.14 20.07 -3.05
N GLY A 132 4.72 21.32 -3.05
CA GLY A 132 4.96 22.27 -4.13
C GLY A 132 5.24 23.66 -3.61
N VAL A 133 5.91 24.47 -4.44
CA VAL A 133 6.12 25.90 -4.25
C VAL A 133 5.69 26.62 -5.53
N GLY A 134 5.01 27.74 -5.38
CA GLY A 134 4.47 28.51 -6.48
C GLY A 134 4.78 30.00 -6.34
N LEU A 135 4.96 30.65 -7.48
CA LEU A 135 5.15 32.09 -7.63
C LEU A 135 3.96 32.66 -8.40
N THR A 136 3.41 33.77 -7.92
CA THR A 136 2.32 34.49 -8.57
C THR A 136 2.82 35.71 -9.34
N LYS A 137 2.01 36.22 -10.27
CA LYS A 137 2.33 37.44 -11.05
C LYS A 137 2.49 38.68 -10.17
N LYS A 138 2.00 38.66 -8.92
CA LYS A 138 2.22 39.71 -7.93
C LYS A 138 3.58 39.62 -7.23
N LYS A 139 4.42 38.66 -7.61
CA LYS A 139 5.74 38.40 -7.00
C LYS A 139 5.65 37.92 -5.54
N ASN A 140 4.53 37.27 -5.19
CA ASN A 140 4.35 36.55 -3.94
C ASN A 140 4.64 35.07 -4.16
N PHE A 141 5.17 34.38 -3.14
CA PHE A 141 5.33 32.93 -3.17
C PHE A 141 4.42 32.23 -2.17
N TYR A 142 4.07 30.99 -2.50
CA TYR A 142 3.26 30.10 -1.67
C TYR A 142 3.87 28.71 -1.71
N TYR A 143 3.78 27.96 -0.62
CA TYR A 143 4.18 26.55 -0.59
C TYR A 143 3.12 25.72 0.14
N TRP A 144 2.99 24.46 -0.26
CA TRP A 144 1.96 23.55 0.25
C TRP A 144 2.42 22.10 0.18
N GLY A 145 1.74 21.23 0.92
CA GLY A 145 1.97 19.78 0.91
C GLY A 145 2.06 19.21 2.31
N LYS A 146 2.91 18.19 2.49
CA LYS A 146 3.13 17.54 3.78
C LYS A 146 4.60 17.46 4.13
N ASN A 147 4.88 17.42 5.43
CA ASN A 147 6.24 17.22 5.92
C ASN A 147 6.72 15.82 5.55
N ASN A 148 7.97 15.79 5.09
CA ASN A 148 8.85 14.65 5.14
C ASN A 148 9.70 14.72 6.43
N GLU A 149 10.68 13.84 6.57
CA GLU A 149 11.63 13.81 7.70
C GLU A 149 12.35 15.14 7.93
N ASP A 150 12.54 15.93 6.87
CA ASP A 150 13.25 17.22 6.90
C ASP A 150 12.33 18.43 7.17
N ASN A 151 11.05 18.19 7.50
CA ASN A 151 10.08 19.21 7.90
C ASN A 151 9.98 20.42 6.93
N VAL A 152 9.97 20.17 5.62
CA VAL A 152 9.95 21.21 4.57
C VAL A 152 8.79 22.23 4.69
N MET A 153 7.66 21.87 5.31
CA MET A 153 6.55 22.81 5.55
C MET A 153 6.81 23.78 6.70
N LYS A 154 7.90 23.62 7.45
CA LYS A 154 8.27 24.48 8.56
C LYS A 154 9.45 25.37 8.16
N MET A 155 9.13 26.49 7.50
CA MET A 155 10.12 27.51 7.19
C MET A 155 10.74 28.08 8.48
N PRO A 156 12.08 28.13 8.61
CA PRO A 156 12.77 28.75 9.75
C PRO A 156 12.41 30.22 9.94
N ASP A 157 12.36 30.67 11.20
CA ASP A 157 11.96 32.04 11.55
C ASP A 157 12.95 33.09 10.99
N ASP A 158 14.25 32.79 10.97
CA ASP A 158 15.26 33.70 10.43
C ASP A 158 15.12 33.92 8.91
N ILE A 159 14.69 32.88 8.18
CA ILE A 159 14.39 32.97 6.74
C ILE A 159 13.09 33.74 6.53
N LYS A 160 12.08 33.48 7.36
CA LYS A 160 10.80 34.19 7.32
C LYS A 160 10.99 35.69 7.49
N GLU A 161 11.79 36.11 8.46
CA GLU A 161 12.12 37.53 8.69
C GLU A 161 12.86 38.16 7.50
N LYS A 162 13.82 37.44 6.89
CA LYS A 162 14.57 37.93 5.72
C LYS A 162 13.72 38.07 4.47
N LEU A 163 12.70 37.22 4.33
CA LEU A 163 11.76 37.24 3.20
C LEU A 163 10.59 38.21 3.41
N ASP A 164 10.38 38.73 4.62
CA ASP A 164 9.25 39.60 4.91
C ASP A 164 9.31 40.89 4.07
N GLY A 165 8.20 41.21 3.40
CA GLY A 165 8.10 42.35 2.48
C GLY A 165 8.95 42.27 1.21
N LYS A 166 9.72 41.20 0.98
CA LYS A 166 10.53 41.02 -0.25
C LYS A 166 9.66 40.52 -1.41
N LYS A 167 9.94 41.04 -2.61
CA LYS A 167 9.38 40.50 -3.85
C LYS A 167 10.21 39.33 -4.36
N ILE A 168 9.53 38.30 -4.82
CA ILE A 168 10.14 37.06 -5.27
C ILE A 168 10.34 37.08 -6.78
N LYS A 169 11.56 36.78 -7.20
CA LYS A 169 11.96 36.68 -8.61
C LYS A 169 11.72 35.28 -9.17
N ASP A 170 12.10 34.24 -8.44
CA ASP A 170 11.88 32.85 -8.86
C ASP A 170 11.80 31.88 -7.67
N VAL A 171 11.22 30.70 -7.91
CA VAL A 171 11.11 29.61 -6.92
C VAL A 171 11.50 28.26 -7.51
N ALA A 172 12.08 27.39 -6.68
CA ALA A 172 12.37 26.01 -7.02
C ALA A 172 12.12 25.06 -5.84
N ALA A 173 11.75 23.83 -6.17
CA ALA A 173 11.65 22.72 -5.23
C ALA A 173 12.56 21.59 -5.72
N GLY A 174 13.40 21.09 -4.81
CA GLY A 174 14.07 19.82 -5.00
C GLY A 174 13.27 18.67 -4.37
N ASP A 175 13.94 17.55 -4.09
CA ASP A 175 13.30 16.37 -3.50
C ASP A 175 12.73 16.70 -2.12
N ARG A 176 13.53 17.34 -1.28
CA ARG A 176 13.23 17.61 0.14
C ARG A 176 13.69 19.00 0.58
N HIS A 177 13.79 19.96 -0.34
CA HIS A 177 14.15 21.34 -0.04
C HIS A 177 13.45 22.35 -0.95
N ILE A 178 13.29 23.59 -0.49
CA ILE A 178 12.74 24.71 -1.25
C ILE A 178 13.81 25.79 -1.39
N LEU A 179 13.81 26.49 -2.53
CA LEU A 179 14.60 27.69 -2.80
C LEU A 179 13.68 28.81 -3.27
N VAL A 180 13.97 30.02 -2.79
CA VAL A 180 13.29 31.26 -3.17
C VAL A 180 14.36 32.30 -3.51
N ALA A 181 14.33 32.83 -4.73
CA ALA A 181 15.16 33.96 -5.15
C ALA A 181 14.36 35.25 -5.08
N THR A 182 14.93 36.30 -4.50
CA THR A 182 14.31 37.62 -4.40
C THR A 182 14.73 38.53 -5.56
N GLU A 183 14.02 39.66 -5.76
CA GLU A 183 14.36 40.64 -6.80
C GLU A 183 15.73 41.32 -6.60
N ASP A 184 16.24 41.36 -5.37
CA ASP A 184 17.61 41.81 -5.04
C ASP A 184 18.68 40.72 -5.22
N ASN A 185 18.34 39.61 -5.90
CA ASN A 185 19.23 38.49 -6.21
C ASN A 185 19.78 37.74 -4.99
N GLU A 186 19.08 37.78 -3.86
CA GLU A 186 19.35 36.89 -2.72
C GLU A 186 18.63 35.55 -2.92
N VAL A 187 19.19 34.46 -2.37
CA VAL A 187 18.56 33.13 -2.37
C VAL A 187 18.43 32.63 -0.95
N TYR A 188 17.20 32.24 -0.60
CA TYR A 188 16.89 31.62 0.67
C TYR A 188 16.33 30.24 0.44
N GLY A 189 16.79 29.26 1.22
CA GLY A 189 16.32 27.90 1.14
C GLY A 189 16.22 27.20 2.49
N TRP A 190 15.37 26.19 2.55
CA TRP A 190 15.16 25.38 3.77
C TRP A 190 14.70 23.96 3.40
N GLY A 191 14.65 23.08 4.41
CA GLY A 191 14.39 21.64 4.25
C GLY A 191 15.67 20.84 4.48
N ASN A 192 15.87 19.77 3.71
CA ASN A 192 17.10 18.98 3.75
C ASN A 192 18.28 19.85 3.30
N ASP A 193 19.28 20.00 4.16
CA ASP A 193 20.51 20.73 3.89
C ASP A 193 21.76 19.85 4.10
N SER A 194 21.61 18.52 4.02
CA SER A 194 22.69 17.57 4.30
C SER A 194 23.93 17.76 3.41
N PHE A 195 23.76 18.40 2.24
CA PHE A 195 24.83 18.71 1.29
C PHE A 195 24.95 20.21 1.01
N GLN A 196 24.43 21.08 1.89
CA GLN A 196 24.43 22.54 1.72
C GLN A 196 23.64 23.04 0.51
N GLN A 197 22.67 22.26 0.02
CA GLN A 197 21.87 22.62 -1.15
C GLN A 197 20.93 23.82 -0.91
N THR A 198 20.64 24.17 0.34
CA THR A 198 19.68 25.27 0.63
C THR A 198 20.28 26.68 0.53
N LYS A 199 21.59 26.81 0.32
CA LYS A 199 22.32 28.09 0.37
C LYS A 199 23.25 28.22 -0.82
N LEU A 200 23.44 29.45 -1.32
CA LEU A 200 24.40 29.69 -2.39
C LEU A 200 25.82 29.28 -1.97
N PRO A 201 26.64 28.77 -2.91
CA PRO A 201 28.03 28.44 -2.62
C PRO A 201 28.81 29.70 -2.22
N PRO A 202 29.45 29.75 -1.03
CA PRO A 202 30.11 30.97 -0.54
C PRO A 202 31.16 31.54 -1.50
N MET A 203 31.86 30.68 -2.26
CA MET A 203 32.89 31.12 -3.21
C MET A 203 32.32 31.75 -4.49
N GLN A 204 31.05 31.50 -4.81
CA GLN A 204 30.40 31.95 -6.04
C GLN A 204 29.27 32.93 -5.77
N GLU A 205 28.86 33.12 -4.51
CA GLU A 205 27.73 33.95 -4.10
C GLU A 205 27.84 35.38 -4.64
N SER A 206 28.97 36.06 -4.41
CA SER A 206 29.18 37.44 -4.90
C SER A 206 29.08 37.54 -6.41
N GLN A 207 29.62 36.54 -7.13
CA GLN A 207 29.55 36.48 -8.58
C GLN A 207 28.10 36.27 -9.04
N ILE A 208 27.38 35.29 -8.48
CA ILE A 208 25.99 34.99 -8.83
C ILE A 208 25.09 36.22 -8.59
N LYS A 209 25.29 36.94 -7.49
CA LYS A 209 24.56 38.17 -7.18
C LYS A 209 24.83 39.28 -8.19
N GLU A 210 26.09 39.50 -8.58
CA GLU A 210 26.47 40.48 -9.60
C GLU A 210 25.92 40.11 -10.99
N GLU A 211 25.91 38.82 -11.31
CA GLU A 211 25.37 38.33 -12.57
C GLU A 211 23.84 38.37 -12.65
N GLY A 212 23.16 38.43 -11.50
CA GLY A 212 21.71 38.41 -11.37
C GLY A 212 21.10 37.03 -11.58
N ILE A 213 20.02 36.72 -10.87
CA ILE A 213 19.37 35.40 -10.90
C ILE A 213 18.27 35.37 -11.96
N LYS A 214 18.36 34.49 -12.96
CA LYS A 214 17.33 34.35 -13.99
C LYS A 214 16.33 33.24 -13.66
N LYS A 215 16.82 32.07 -13.24
CA LYS A 215 16.00 30.88 -12.96
C LYS A 215 16.68 29.96 -11.95
N LEU A 216 15.90 29.40 -11.02
CA LEU A 216 16.29 28.37 -10.08
C LEU A 216 15.80 26.99 -10.52
N GLY A 217 16.51 25.95 -10.08
CA GLY A 217 16.10 24.56 -10.21
C GLY A 217 16.54 23.73 -9.01
N GLY A 218 15.86 22.60 -8.77
CA GLY A 218 16.15 21.68 -7.69
C GLY A 218 16.00 20.25 -8.16
N GLY A 219 17.02 19.43 -7.91
CA GLY A 219 16.97 17.99 -8.13
C GLY A 219 16.95 17.22 -6.81
N VAL A 220 17.43 15.97 -6.84
CA VAL A 220 17.57 15.17 -5.62
C VAL A 220 18.84 15.62 -4.89
N GLN A 221 18.66 16.33 -3.78
CA GLN A 221 19.74 16.82 -2.92
C GLN A 221 20.74 17.79 -3.58
N TYR A 222 20.41 18.38 -4.74
CA TYR A 222 21.20 19.42 -5.38
C TYR A 222 20.31 20.55 -5.90
N SER A 223 20.93 21.70 -6.14
CA SER A 223 20.29 22.94 -6.53
C SER A 223 21.05 23.62 -7.67
N VAL A 224 20.32 24.40 -8.47
CA VAL A 224 20.82 25.02 -9.69
C VAL A 224 20.36 26.47 -9.77
N VAL A 225 21.25 27.33 -10.25
CA VAL A 225 20.89 28.70 -10.66
C VAL A 225 21.42 28.98 -12.06
N LEU A 226 20.55 29.53 -12.89
CA LEU A 226 20.88 30.17 -14.16
C LEU A 226 20.91 31.67 -13.92
N THR A 227 22.00 32.34 -14.29
CA THR A 227 22.17 33.80 -14.13
C THR A 227 21.71 34.57 -15.36
N GLU A 228 21.50 35.88 -15.23
CA GLU A 228 21.14 36.76 -16.37
C GLU A 228 22.28 36.86 -17.39
N LYS A 229 23.53 36.65 -16.94
CA LYS A 229 24.69 36.49 -17.84
C LYS A 229 24.72 35.14 -18.57
N ASN A 230 23.71 34.28 -18.38
CA ASN A 230 23.57 32.95 -19.00
C ASN A 230 24.63 31.93 -18.53
N ASN A 231 25.14 32.10 -17.30
CA ASN A 231 25.98 31.12 -16.62
C ASN A 231 25.12 30.19 -15.76
N ILE A 232 25.58 28.95 -15.58
CA ILE A 232 24.88 27.95 -14.75
C ILE A 232 25.79 27.50 -13.62
N TYR A 233 25.27 27.51 -12.40
CA TYR A 233 25.96 27.06 -11.18
C TYR A 233 25.11 25.98 -10.51
N VAL A 234 25.80 24.94 -10.03
CA VAL A 234 25.16 23.77 -9.41
C VAL A 234 25.88 23.45 -8.12
N TRP A 235 25.12 23.17 -7.05
CA TRP A 235 25.66 22.86 -5.73
C TRP A 235 24.78 21.86 -4.98
N GLY A 236 25.26 21.33 -3.86
CA GLY A 236 24.64 20.21 -3.16
C GLY A 236 25.35 18.88 -3.41
N SER A 237 24.60 17.79 -3.47
CA SER A 237 25.10 16.44 -3.74
C SER A 237 25.43 16.24 -5.23
N THR A 238 26.54 16.81 -5.69
CA THR A 238 26.88 16.87 -7.12
C THR A 238 27.95 15.87 -7.57
N MET A 239 28.81 15.39 -6.66
CA MET A 239 29.99 14.56 -6.99
C MET A 239 29.65 13.27 -7.75
N ASN A 240 28.64 12.52 -7.27
CA ASN A 240 28.24 11.26 -7.89
C ASN A 240 27.68 11.47 -9.32
N SER A 241 26.99 12.59 -9.52
CA SER A 241 26.48 13.01 -10.82
C SER A 241 27.51 13.74 -11.67
N ARG A 242 28.67 14.15 -11.14
CA ARG A 242 29.62 15.08 -11.78
C ARG A 242 29.05 16.46 -12.12
N LEU A 243 27.99 16.88 -11.44
CA LEU A 243 27.38 18.20 -11.63
C LEU A 243 28.24 19.34 -11.07
N ASP A 244 29.29 19.02 -10.32
CA ASP A 244 30.37 19.94 -9.92
C ASP A 244 31.29 20.31 -11.10
N LEU A 245 31.29 19.54 -12.19
CA LEU A 245 32.15 19.73 -13.36
C LEU A 245 31.39 20.29 -14.54
N ILE A 246 30.86 21.51 -14.40
CA ILE A 246 30.19 22.20 -15.49
C ILE A 246 31.21 22.59 -16.58
N PRO A 247 31.02 22.16 -17.85
CA PRO A 247 31.96 22.46 -18.91
C PRO A 247 32.05 23.97 -19.19
N LYS A 248 33.26 24.50 -19.42
CA LYS A 248 33.46 25.94 -19.65
C LYS A 248 32.74 26.42 -20.92
N GLU A 249 32.57 25.54 -21.90
CA GLU A 249 31.94 25.83 -23.18
C GLU A 249 30.44 26.13 -23.10
N VAL A 250 29.75 25.73 -22.01
CA VAL A 250 28.34 26.05 -21.79
C VAL A 250 28.12 27.37 -21.06
N GLN A 251 29.11 27.84 -20.29
CA GLN A 251 29.02 29.09 -19.55
C GLN A 251 28.81 30.27 -20.51
N GLY A 252 27.91 31.19 -20.15
CA GLY A 252 27.49 32.33 -20.96
C GLY A 252 26.55 31.99 -22.12
N LYS A 253 26.17 30.72 -22.29
CA LYS A 253 25.35 30.25 -23.42
C LYS A 253 24.02 29.60 -23.01
N VAL A 254 23.79 29.27 -21.75
CA VAL A 254 22.56 28.58 -21.32
C VAL A 254 21.38 29.56 -21.31
N VAL A 255 20.30 29.24 -22.01
CA VAL A 255 19.08 30.08 -22.05
C VAL A 255 17.94 29.53 -21.20
N ASP A 256 17.84 28.21 -21.10
CA ASP A 256 16.89 27.50 -20.26
C ASP A 256 17.46 26.12 -19.88
N PHE A 257 16.86 25.47 -18.88
CA PHE A 257 17.21 24.11 -18.48
C PHE A 257 16.05 23.40 -17.79
N ASP A 258 16.11 22.07 -17.76
CA ASP A 258 15.28 21.25 -16.87
C ASP A 258 16.13 20.28 -16.05
N THR A 259 15.64 19.90 -14.87
CA THR A 259 16.38 19.10 -13.88
C THR A 259 15.70 17.78 -13.61
N SER A 260 16.47 16.70 -13.53
CA SER A 260 16.03 15.43 -12.95
C SER A 260 16.82 15.10 -11.69
N GLY A 261 16.64 13.89 -11.15
CA GLY A 261 17.27 13.48 -9.90
C GLY A 261 18.81 13.59 -9.89
N SER A 262 19.47 13.46 -11.04
CA SER A 262 20.94 13.50 -11.12
C SER A 262 21.50 14.16 -12.38
N ASN A 263 20.64 14.73 -13.24
CA ASN A 263 21.04 15.33 -14.51
C ASN A 263 20.33 16.66 -14.73
N ILE A 264 20.94 17.49 -15.57
CA ILE A 264 20.37 18.75 -16.06
C ILE A 264 20.45 18.72 -17.59
N LEU A 265 19.35 19.01 -18.27
CA LEU A 265 19.34 19.19 -19.72
C LEU A 265 19.22 20.69 -20.00
N ALA A 266 20.27 21.28 -20.56
CA ALA A 266 20.34 22.71 -20.85
C ALA A 266 20.06 22.98 -22.33
N VAL A 267 19.38 24.09 -22.62
CA VAL A 267 19.24 24.68 -23.96
C VAL A 267 20.23 25.83 -24.09
N LEU A 268 20.98 25.88 -25.19
CA LEU A 268 21.97 26.90 -25.46
C LEU A 268 21.44 27.98 -26.42
N LYS A 269 22.10 29.14 -26.47
CA LYS A 269 21.75 30.30 -27.32
C LYS A 269 21.65 29.98 -28.81
N ASP A 270 22.39 28.98 -29.29
CA ASP A 270 22.36 28.54 -30.69
C ASP A 270 21.20 27.56 -31.00
N GLY A 271 20.40 27.20 -29.98
CA GLY A 271 19.31 26.24 -30.06
C GLY A 271 19.75 24.78 -29.88
N SER A 272 21.02 24.52 -29.57
CA SER A 272 21.49 23.17 -29.24
C SER A 272 21.16 22.79 -27.79
N THR A 273 21.18 21.49 -27.50
CA THR A 273 20.97 20.99 -26.13
C THR A 273 22.24 20.34 -25.58
N LYS A 274 22.47 20.48 -24.29
CA LYS A 274 23.59 19.84 -23.59
C LYS A 274 23.12 19.15 -22.31
N LEU A 275 23.39 17.85 -22.19
CA LEU A 275 23.23 17.15 -20.92
C LEU A 275 24.43 17.44 -20.02
N LEU A 276 24.14 17.80 -18.77
CA LEU A 276 25.09 17.99 -17.68
C LEU A 276 24.77 16.96 -16.60
N GLY A 277 25.81 16.36 -16.02
CA GLY A 277 25.65 15.30 -15.01
C GLY A 277 26.26 13.98 -15.47
N VAL A 278 25.52 12.90 -15.29
CA VAL A 278 25.97 11.52 -15.51
C VAL A 278 26.26 11.30 -17.00
N ARG A 279 27.54 11.11 -17.32
CA ARG A 279 28.00 10.83 -18.69
C ARG A 279 27.57 9.45 -19.15
N GLY A 280 27.18 9.33 -20.41
CA GLY A 280 26.74 8.05 -20.98
C GLY A 280 25.38 7.58 -20.47
N ALA A 281 24.63 8.44 -19.77
CA ALA A 281 23.25 8.17 -19.44
C ALA A 281 22.45 7.88 -20.73
N GLU A 282 21.42 7.05 -20.64
CA GLU A 282 20.55 6.71 -21.80
C GLU A 282 19.94 7.97 -22.44
N VAL A 283 19.71 9.02 -21.64
CA VAL A 283 19.29 10.35 -22.12
C VAL A 283 20.34 10.99 -23.03
N ASP A 284 21.63 10.82 -22.77
CA ASP A 284 22.70 11.40 -23.59
C ASP A 284 22.84 10.64 -24.92
N VAL A 285 22.97 9.32 -24.82
CA VAL A 285 23.25 8.47 -25.99
C VAL A 285 22.01 8.24 -26.86
N GLY A 286 20.80 8.37 -26.29
CA GLY A 286 19.53 8.11 -26.97
C GLY A 286 19.00 9.29 -27.79
N ALA A 287 19.61 10.47 -27.72
CA ALA A 287 19.10 11.65 -28.43
C ALA A 287 19.02 11.43 -29.95
N PRO A 288 17.96 11.90 -30.64
CA PRO A 288 17.84 11.82 -32.09
C PRO A 288 18.99 12.53 -32.82
N ASP A 289 19.31 12.10 -34.03
CA ASP A 289 20.40 12.66 -34.84
C ASP A 289 20.20 14.14 -35.16
N GLU A 290 18.95 14.59 -35.28
CA GLU A 290 18.62 15.98 -35.51
C GLU A 290 19.01 16.87 -34.33
N ILE A 291 18.86 16.35 -33.10
CA ILE A 291 19.24 17.04 -31.87
C ILE A 291 20.75 16.96 -31.66
N LYS A 292 21.35 15.77 -31.79
CA LYS A 292 22.79 15.56 -31.61
C LYS A 292 23.65 16.39 -32.56
N ASN A 293 23.21 16.54 -33.80
CA ASN A 293 23.95 17.26 -34.84
C ASN A 293 23.48 18.71 -35.02
N ASN A 294 22.70 19.25 -34.07
CA ASN A 294 22.18 20.63 -34.09
C ASN A 294 21.47 21.00 -35.42
N LYS A 295 20.75 20.04 -36.02
CA LYS A 295 19.98 20.25 -37.26
C LYS A 295 18.65 20.97 -37.00
N VAL A 296 18.20 21.00 -35.75
CA VAL A 296 17.00 21.71 -35.30
C VAL A 296 17.33 22.60 -34.13
N LYS A 297 16.62 23.73 -34.04
CA LYS A 297 16.74 24.66 -32.93
C LYS A 297 15.70 24.34 -31.87
N ILE A 298 16.18 23.97 -30.69
CA ILE A 298 15.37 23.64 -29.54
C ILE A 298 15.05 24.90 -28.74
N SER A 299 13.78 25.05 -28.39
CA SER A 299 13.26 26.17 -27.60
C SER A 299 12.99 25.78 -26.14
N LYS A 300 12.65 24.51 -25.88
CA LYS A 300 12.34 23.99 -24.55
C LYS A 300 12.74 22.53 -24.40
N VAL A 301 13.06 22.13 -23.18
CA VAL A 301 13.40 20.74 -22.81
C VAL A 301 12.64 20.33 -21.57
N ALA A 302 12.40 19.02 -21.45
CA ALA A 302 11.84 18.39 -20.27
C ALA A 302 12.62 17.10 -19.97
N LEU A 303 12.90 16.83 -18.70
CA LEU A 303 13.82 15.78 -18.29
C LEU A 303 13.20 14.92 -17.18
N THR A 304 13.00 13.64 -17.48
CA THR A 304 12.66 12.61 -16.47
C THR A 304 13.94 12.01 -15.89
N SER A 305 13.82 10.98 -15.05
CA SER A 305 14.98 10.27 -14.48
C SER A 305 15.87 9.61 -15.54
N ASN A 306 15.28 9.11 -16.64
CA ASN A 306 15.97 8.29 -17.63
C ASN A 306 15.66 8.65 -19.10
N SER A 307 14.69 9.54 -19.34
CA SER A 307 14.22 9.97 -20.66
C SER A 307 14.15 11.49 -20.75
N ALA A 308 14.17 12.03 -21.97
CA ALA A 308 14.03 13.46 -22.20
C ALA A 308 13.09 13.75 -23.36
N ALA A 309 12.57 14.98 -23.34
CA ALA A 309 11.82 15.55 -24.43
C ALA A 309 12.35 16.95 -24.76
N ALA A 310 12.24 17.33 -26.03
CA ALA A 310 12.61 18.64 -26.53
C ALA A 310 11.56 19.14 -27.51
N LEU A 311 11.31 20.44 -27.47
CA LEU A 311 10.41 21.16 -28.37
C LEU A 311 11.25 22.07 -29.27
N ASP A 312 11.07 21.98 -30.58
CA ASP A 312 11.70 22.91 -31.51
C ASP A 312 10.93 24.25 -31.61
N GLU A 313 11.50 25.23 -32.31
CA GLU A 313 10.85 26.53 -32.56
C GLU A 313 9.54 26.43 -33.37
N ASN A 314 9.29 25.30 -34.05
CA ASN A 314 8.10 25.07 -34.87
C ASN A 314 6.97 24.34 -34.11
N GLY A 315 7.20 23.96 -32.85
CA GLY A 315 6.25 23.20 -32.04
C GLY A 315 6.30 21.69 -32.29
N LYS A 316 7.37 21.16 -32.90
CA LYS A 316 7.59 19.73 -33.08
C LYS A 316 8.24 19.14 -31.83
N LEU A 317 7.62 18.10 -31.30
CA LEU A 317 8.07 17.37 -30.12
C LEU A 317 9.02 16.22 -30.51
N TYR A 318 10.13 16.14 -29.79
CA TYR A 318 11.10 15.04 -29.85
C TYR A 318 11.16 14.39 -28.48
N VAL A 319 11.03 13.07 -28.39
CA VAL A 319 11.08 12.32 -27.14
C VAL A 319 12.03 11.14 -27.31
N TRP A 320 12.93 10.94 -26.36
CA TRP A 320 13.92 9.86 -26.41
C TRP A 320 14.30 9.38 -25.01
N GLY A 321 14.99 8.25 -24.95
CA GLY A 321 15.25 7.49 -23.73
C GLY A 321 14.68 6.08 -23.83
N PRO A 322 14.82 5.26 -22.78
CA PRO A 322 14.34 3.89 -22.79
C PRO A 322 12.82 3.83 -22.94
N SER A 323 12.33 2.80 -23.61
CA SER A 323 10.89 2.53 -23.72
C SER A 323 10.29 1.94 -22.43
N ARG A 324 11.11 1.73 -21.39
CA ARG A 324 10.62 1.38 -20.05
C ARG A 324 9.73 2.53 -19.52
N ASP A 325 8.76 2.20 -18.68
CA ASP A 325 7.75 3.15 -18.17
C ASP A 325 6.88 3.81 -19.26
N SER A 326 6.85 3.26 -20.47
CA SER A 326 6.03 3.75 -21.59
C SER A 326 6.29 5.23 -21.95
N LEU A 327 7.54 5.69 -21.84
CA LEU A 327 7.90 7.10 -22.05
C LEU A 327 8.23 7.47 -23.51
N SER A 328 8.86 6.56 -24.25
CA SER A 328 9.41 6.84 -25.59
C SER A 328 8.92 5.86 -26.66
N GLY A 329 9.28 6.13 -27.92
CA GLY A 329 8.92 5.31 -29.07
C GLY A 329 7.42 5.36 -29.38
N ASP A 330 6.83 4.21 -29.66
CA ASP A 330 5.41 4.09 -30.01
C ASP A 330 4.44 4.46 -28.87
N ASN A 331 4.96 4.62 -27.64
CA ASN A 331 4.16 5.05 -26.50
C ASN A 331 3.88 6.56 -26.50
N VAL A 332 4.62 7.35 -27.28
CA VAL A 332 4.38 8.80 -27.37
C VAL A 332 3.02 9.04 -28.02
N PRO A 333 2.11 9.80 -27.38
CA PRO A 333 0.78 10.05 -27.93
C PRO A 333 0.83 10.66 -29.33
N LYS A 334 -0.06 10.20 -30.22
CA LYS A 334 -0.22 10.79 -31.55
C LYS A 334 -0.88 12.16 -31.44
N ILE A 335 -0.05 13.19 -31.41
CA ILE A 335 -0.48 14.59 -31.33
C ILE A 335 -0.66 15.14 -32.74
N LYS A 336 -1.86 15.69 -33.04
CA LYS A 336 -2.17 16.29 -34.35
C LYS A 336 -1.85 17.79 -34.44
N GLY A 337 -1.89 18.49 -33.31
CA GLY A 337 -1.60 19.93 -33.22
C GLY A 337 -0.12 20.22 -32.98
N LYS A 338 0.26 21.49 -33.05
CA LYS A 338 1.58 21.94 -32.61
C LYS A 338 1.63 21.96 -31.09
N ILE A 339 2.74 21.49 -30.53
CA ILE A 339 2.98 21.57 -29.09
C ILE A 339 3.49 22.95 -28.74
N LYS A 340 2.86 23.56 -27.73
CA LYS A 340 3.23 24.84 -27.14
C LYS A 340 4.16 24.66 -25.95
N ASP A 341 3.95 23.62 -25.15
CA ASP A 341 4.70 23.39 -23.93
C ASP A 341 4.87 21.89 -23.62
N ILE A 342 5.97 21.55 -22.93
CA ILE A 342 6.31 20.21 -22.46
C ILE A 342 6.97 20.32 -21.08
N VAL A 343 6.54 19.48 -20.14
CA VAL A 343 7.11 19.33 -18.80
C VAL A 343 7.25 17.86 -18.43
N ALA A 344 8.14 17.55 -17.49
CA ALA A 344 8.40 16.20 -17.01
C ALA A 344 8.19 16.10 -15.50
N GLY A 345 7.76 14.92 -15.04
CA GLY A 345 7.97 14.47 -13.67
C GLY A 345 9.09 13.44 -13.60
N THR A 346 9.11 12.62 -12.55
CA THR A 346 10.14 11.58 -12.35
C THR A 346 10.14 10.57 -13.49
N ASN A 347 8.96 10.07 -13.89
CA ASN A 347 8.78 9.00 -14.88
C ASN A 347 7.54 9.22 -15.77
N HIS A 348 7.16 10.48 -16.03
CA HIS A 348 6.05 10.83 -16.92
C HIS A 348 6.30 12.18 -17.60
N PHE A 349 5.62 12.40 -18.72
CA PHE A 349 5.60 13.66 -19.45
C PHE A 349 4.18 14.22 -19.55
N THR A 350 4.08 15.54 -19.65
CA THR A 350 2.84 16.26 -19.96
C THR A 350 3.12 17.32 -21.01
N ALA A 351 2.45 17.22 -22.16
CA ALA A 351 2.50 18.21 -23.23
C ALA A 351 1.20 19.03 -23.29
N LEU A 352 1.33 20.30 -23.69
CA LEU A 352 0.22 21.23 -23.95
C LEU A 352 0.29 21.68 -25.41
N ASP A 353 -0.79 21.49 -26.17
CA ASP A 353 -0.88 21.99 -27.55
C ASP A 353 -1.35 23.47 -27.62
N GLU A 354 -1.24 24.07 -28.80
CA GLU A 354 -1.67 25.46 -29.07
C GLU A 354 -3.17 25.68 -28.82
N ASP A 355 -4.00 24.63 -28.92
CA ASP A 355 -5.44 24.68 -28.64
C ASP A 355 -5.78 24.60 -27.15
N GLY A 356 -4.76 24.38 -26.30
CA GLY A 356 -4.86 24.30 -24.85
C GLY A 356 -5.17 22.90 -24.31
N LYS A 357 -5.02 21.85 -25.13
CA LYS A 357 -5.29 20.47 -24.72
C LYS A 357 -4.03 19.80 -24.16
N LEU A 358 -4.23 18.97 -23.14
CA LEU A 358 -3.19 18.22 -22.45
C LEU A 358 -3.01 16.82 -23.03
N TYR A 359 -1.77 16.34 -23.02
CA TYR A 359 -1.39 14.97 -23.32
C TYR A 359 -0.38 14.52 -22.27
N SER A 360 -0.79 13.66 -21.34
CA SER A 360 0.11 13.05 -20.36
C SER A 360 0.30 11.57 -20.63
N TRP A 361 1.53 11.09 -20.48
CA TRP A 361 1.89 9.69 -20.70
C TRP A 361 3.13 9.31 -19.89
N GLY A 362 3.36 8.01 -19.76
CA GLY A 362 4.45 7.43 -18.95
C GLY A 362 3.90 6.57 -17.82
N ASN A 363 4.60 6.54 -16.69
CA ASN A 363 4.16 5.85 -15.49
C ASN A 363 2.85 6.46 -14.96
N ASN A 364 1.94 5.62 -14.48
CA ASN A 364 0.63 6.00 -13.98
C ASN A 364 0.28 5.35 -12.64
N ASN A 365 1.28 5.03 -11.82
CA ASN A 365 1.08 4.40 -10.51
C ASN A 365 0.20 5.23 -9.57
N TYR A 366 0.19 6.56 -9.74
CA TYR A 366 -0.54 7.52 -8.91
C TYR A 366 -1.53 8.37 -9.70
N GLY A 367 -1.76 8.07 -10.98
CA GLY A 367 -2.63 8.85 -11.86
C GLY A 367 -1.92 10.01 -12.56
N GLU A 368 -0.59 9.97 -12.73
CA GLU A 368 0.22 11.03 -13.35
C GLU A 368 -0.03 11.19 -14.86
N ALA A 369 -0.47 10.13 -15.53
CA ALA A 369 -0.85 10.14 -16.94
C ALA A 369 -2.34 10.49 -17.15
N ASP A 370 -3.14 10.60 -16.09
CA ASP A 370 -4.59 10.84 -16.14
C ASP A 370 -4.92 12.35 -16.24
N ALA A 371 -4.42 13.00 -17.29
CA ALA A 371 -4.61 14.44 -17.48
C ALA A 371 -6.10 14.84 -17.54
N PRO A 372 -6.50 15.95 -16.87
CA PRO A 372 -7.86 16.44 -16.92
C PRO A 372 -8.22 16.98 -18.30
N SER A 373 -9.47 16.81 -18.70
CA SER A 373 -10.00 17.45 -19.91
C SER A 373 -10.26 18.94 -19.66
N GLY A 374 -9.86 19.80 -20.58
CA GLY A 374 -10.02 21.25 -20.45
C GLY A 374 -9.23 22.03 -21.49
N LYS A 375 -9.24 23.37 -21.36
CA LYS A 375 -8.40 24.28 -22.15
C LYS A 375 -7.49 25.06 -21.21
N TYR A 376 -6.19 24.85 -21.37
CA TYR A 376 -5.16 25.38 -20.48
C TYR A 376 -4.20 26.30 -21.22
N GLU A 377 -3.53 27.18 -20.48
CA GLU A 377 -2.55 28.13 -20.98
C GLU A 377 -1.12 27.76 -20.57
N LYS A 378 -0.97 27.16 -19.37
CA LYS A 378 0.32 26.79 -18.78
C LYS A 378 0.23 25.41 -18.12
N ILE A 379 1.38 24.73 -18.07
CA ILE A 379 1.55 23.44 -17.39
C ILE A 379 2.81 23.47 -16.52
N PHE A 380 2.76 22.75 -15.41
CA PHE A 380 3.90 22.52 -14.51
C PHE A 380 3.89 21.08 -14.03
N SER A 381 5.07 20.47 -13.93
CA SER A 381 5.23 19.12 -13.41
C SER A 381 6.53 19.03 -12.64
N GLY A 382 6.61 18.05 -11.75
CA GLY A 382 7.81 17.62 -11.09
C GLY A 382 7.47 16.46 -10.16
N TYR A 383 8.45 15.58 -9.93
CA TYR A 383 8.24 14.33 -9.20
C TYR A 383 6.99 13.57 -9.68
N PHE A 384 5.93 13.55 -8.88
CA PHE A 384 4.72 12.74 -9.12
C PHE A 384 3.45 13.57 -9.35
N ASN A 385 3.55 14.90 -9.42
CA ASN A 385 2.38 15.77 -9.50
C ASN A 385 2.46 16.72 -10.68
N ASN A 386 1.29 17.03 -11.23
CA ASN A 386 1.11 17.92 -12.36
C ASN A 386 0.08 19.00 -12.04
N TYR A 387 0.25 20.16 -12.66
CA TYR A 387 -0.62 21.33 -12.54
C TYR A 387 -0.85 21.90 -13.93
N ALA A 388 -2.10 22.24 -14.25
CA ALA A 388 -2.45 22.97 -15.46
C ALA A 388 -3.27 24.20 -15.10
N VAL A 389 -2.91 25.34 -15.68
CA VAL A 389 -3.54 26.63 -15.41
C VAL A 389 -4.33 27.07 -16.62
N SER A 390 -5.62 27.33 -16.46
CA SER A 390 -6.51 27.81 -17.50
C SER A 390 -6.41 29.33 -17.71
N LYS A 391 -7.06 29.85 -18.76
CA LYS A 391 -7.05 31.30 -19.08
C LYS A 391 -7.69 32.15 -17.97
N ASP A 392 -8.66 31.60 -17.26
CA ASP A 392 -9.31 32.20 -16.08
C ASP A 392 -8.51 31.98 -14.78
N SER A 393 -7.25 31.53 -14.87
CA SER A 393 -6.34 31.30 -13.74
C SER A 393 -6.75 30.18 -12.77
N LYS A 394 -7.74 29.36 -13.14
CA LYS A 394 -8.08 28.13 -12.40
C LYS A 394 -6.97 27.10 -12.57
N ILE A 395 -6.66 26.37 -11.51
CA ILE A 395 -5.62 25.33 -11.51
C ILE A 395 -6.28 23.96 -11.36
N ASP A 396 -6.01 23.06 -12.30
CA ASP A 396 -6.38 21.66 -12.19
C ASP A 396 -5.13 20.81 -11.93
N THR A 397 -5.23 19.82 -11.03
CA THR A 397 -4.10 19.03 -10.53
C THR A 397 -4.35 17.53 -10.64
N TRP A 398 -3.32 16.75 -10.97
CA TRP A 398 -3.40 15.28 -11.02
C TRP A 398 -2.04 14.63 -10.71
N GLY A 399 -2.08 13.36 -10.27
CA GLY A 399 -0.92 12.62 -9.75
C GLY A 399 -1.07 12.21 -8.28
N LEU A 400 0.07 12.10 -7.58
CA LEU A 400 0.15 11.61 -6.21
C LEU A 400 -0.56 12.50 -5.17
N LYS A 401 -1.70 12.02 -4.67
CA LYS A 401 -2.50 12.72 -3.64
C LYS A 401 -1.91 12.61 -2.23
N GLY A 402 -1.13 11.56 -1.97
CA GLY A 402 -0.54 11.21 -0.69
C GLY A 402 -0.78 9.76 -0.27
N PHE A 403 -0.13 9.32 0.81
CA PHE A 403 -0.24 7.95 1.33
C PHE A 403 -1.16 7.90 2.55
N LYS A 404 -2.26 7.14 2.48
CA LYS A 404 -3.23 7.03 3.59
C LYS A 404 -2.58 6.54 4.88
N PHE A 405 -1.68 5.56 4.78
CA PHE A 405 -0.97 4.93 5.90
C PHE A 405 0.54 5.12 5.84
N GLY A 406 1.00 6.08 5.03
CA GLY A 406 2.42 6.33 4.78
C GLY A 406 3.04 5.32 3.83
N SER A 407 4.34 5.46 3.61
CA SER A 407 5.16 4.55 2.81
C SER A 407 6.23 3.85 3.66
N ASP A 408 6.78 2.77 3.09
CA ASP A 408 7.90 2.02 3.68
C ASP A 408 9.27 2.53 3.21
N ASP A 409 10.34 1.81 3.53
CA ASP A 409 11.74 2.11 3.15
C ASP A 409 12.04 1.92 1.66
N GLN A 410 11.07 1.45 0.88
CA GLN A 410 11.14 1.37 -0.57
C GLN A 410 10.16 2.36 -1.23
N GLY A 411 9.52 3.23 -0.46
CA GLY A 411 8.55 4.20 -0.97
C GLY A 411 7.24 3.58 -1.45
N ARG A 412 6.93 2.34 -1.03
CA ARG A 412 5.70 1.63 -1.40
C ARG A 412 4.56 2.01 -0.45
N ASP A 413 3.35 2.16 -0.98
CA ASP A 413 2.16 2.49 -0.18
C ASP A 413 1.81 1.37 0.81
N ILE A 414 1.87 1.69 2.11
CA ILE A 414 1.54 0.74 3.19
C ILE A 414 0.07 0.33 3.15
N PHE A 415 -0.85 1.21 2.73
CA PHE A 415 -2.25 0.86 2.63
C PHE A 415 -2.48 -0.25 1.60
N THR A 416 -1.93 -0.09 0.39
CA THR A 416 -1.98 -1.12 -0.65
C THR A 416 -1.34 -2.42 -0.16
N ARG A 417 -0.15 -2.35 0.45
CA ARG A 417 0.53 -3.54 1.01
C ARG A 417 -0.28 -4.22 2.12
N LEU A 418 -0.97 -3.46 2.98
CA LEU A 418 -1.80 -3.99 4.07
C LEU A 418 -2.97 -4.84 3.54
N ILE A 419 -3.61 -4.36 2.47
CA ILE A 419 -4.74 -5.05 1.83
C ILE A 419 -4.30 -6.34 1.15
N HIS A 420 -3.24 -6.29 0.35
CA HIS A 420 -2.70 -7.47 -0.33
C HIS A 420 -2.04 -8.45 0.63
N GLY A 421 -1.33 -7.94 1.65
CA GLY A 421 -0.72 -8.75 2.69
C GLY A 421 -1.73 -9.45 3.59
N GLY A 422 -2.85 -8.80 3.89
CA GLY A 422 -3.93 -9.41 4.65
C GLY A 422 -4.60 -10.56 3.93
N LYS A 423 -4.82 -10.43 2.61
CA LYS A 423 -5.27 -11.54 1.77
C LYS A 423 -4.30 -12.72 1.84
N MET A 424 -3.00 -12.47 1.76
CA MET A 424 -1.99 -13.53 1.86
C MET A 424 -1.99 -14.22 3.23
N THR A 425 -1.96 -13.46 4.32
CA THR A 425 -2.00 -13.99 5.69
C THR A 425 -3.26 -14.81 5.95
N ILE A 426 -4.44 -14.35 5.51
CA ILE A 426 -5.70 -15.09 5.70
C ILE A 426 -5.71 -16.38 4.87
N ILE A 427 -5.26 -16.37 3.62
CA ILE A 427 -5.20 -17.57 2.77
C ILE A 427 -4.29 -18.62 3.39
N ILE A 428 -3.09 -18.22 3.85
CA ILE A 428 -2.13 -19.14 4.45
C ILE A 428 -2.75 -19.79 5.69
N SER A 429 -3.31 -18.98 6.58
CA SER A 429 -3.93 -19.44 7.83
C SER A 429 -5.10 -20.40 7.57
N PHE A 430 -5.93 -20.08 6.57
CA PHE A 430 -7.11 -20.88 6.21
C PHE A 430 -6.72 -22.24 5.62
N VAL A 431 -5.80 -22.26 4.66
CA VAL A 431 -5.38 -23.50 4.00
C VAL A 431 -4.64 -24.40 5.00
N SER A 432 -3.77 -23.83 5.82
CA SER A 432 -3.04 -24.58 6.85
C SER A 432 -3.98 -25.24 7.85
N VAL A 433 -5.00 -24.52 8.34
CA VAL A 433 -5.95 -25.13 9.29
C VAL A 433 -6.83 -26.17 8.63
N LEU A 434 -7.18 -26.01 7.34
CA LEU A 434 -7.93 -27.02 6.61
C LEU A 434 -7.14 -28.34 6.52
N ILE A 435 -5.86 -28.28 6.16
CA ILE A 435 -4.96 -29.45 6.12
C ILE A 435 -4.86 -30.07 7.53
N GLN A 436 -4.66 -29.23 8.54
CA GLN A 436 -4.54 -29.63 9.95
C GLN A 436 -5.77 -30.40 10.44
N VAL A 437 -6.97 -29.88 10.14
CA VAL A 437 -8.25 -30.48 10.53
C VAL A 437 -8.48 -31.78 9.78
N VAL A 438 -8.25 -31.82 8.46
CA VAL A 438 -8.45 -33.03 7.65
C VAL A 438 -7.55 -34.17 8.16
N LEU A 439 -6.25 -33.92 8.33
CA LEU A 439 -5.31 -34.93 8.84
C LEU A 439 -5.65 -35.33 10.28
N GLY A 440 -5.92 -34.34 11.14
CA GLY A 440 -6.23 -34.57 12.55
C GLY A 440 -7.49 -35.42 12.74
N VAL A 441 -8.55 -35.07 12.03
CA VAL A 441 -9.83 -35.78 12.10
C VAL A 441 -9.69 -37.21 11.56
N ILE A 442 -9.06 -37.41 10.39
CA ILE A 442 -8.85 -38.75 9.83
C ILE A 442 -8.05 -39.64 10.81
N ILE A 443 -6.90 -39.15 11.28
CA ILE A 443 -6.01 -39.94 12.14
C ILE A 443 -6.68 -40.21 13.50
N GLY A 444 -7.30 -39.19 14.11
CA GLY A 444 -8.00 -39.32 15.38
C GLY A 444 -9.21 -40.27 15.31
N MET A 445 -9.99 -40.21 14.24
CA MET A 445 -11.11 -41.13 14.01
C MET A 445 -10.65 -42.58 13.88
N VAL A 446 -9.63 -42.83 13.06
CA VAL A 446 -9.11 -44.19 12.85
C VAL A 446 -8.50 -44.75 14.13
N SER A 447 -7.68 -43.95 14.83
CA SER A 447 -7.06 -44.36 16.10
C SER A 447 -8.10 -44.61 17.21
N GLY A 448 -9.05 -43.69 17.39
CA GLY A 448 -10.08 -43.81 18.44
C GLY A 448 -11.07 -44.96 18.19
N TYR A 449 -11.49 -45.18 16.94
CA TYR A 449 -12.49 -46.20 16.65
C TYR A 449 -11.89 -47.62 16.62
N ALA A 450 -10.75 -47.80 15.95
CA ALA A 450 -10.12 -49.12 15.79
C ALA A 450 -9.50 -49.64 17.10
N GLY A 451 -8.94 -48.75 17.93
CA GLY A 451 -8.28 -49.13 19.18
C GLY A 451 -7.04 -50.03 18.99
N GLY A 452 -6.55 -50.59 20.10
CA GLY A 452 -5.50 -51.62 20.10
C GLY A 452 -4.19 -51.20 19.42
N ARG A 453 -3.69 -52.03 18.49
CA ARG A 453 -2.39 -51.81 17.82
C ARG A 453 -2.42 -50.61 16.87
N VAL A 454 -3.52 -50.38 16.14
CA VAL A 454 -3.66 -49.27 15.20
C VAL A 454 -3.59 -47.93 15.93
N ASP A 455 -4.33 -47.84 17.04
CA ASP A 455 -4.31 -46.71 17.94
C ASP A 455 -2.88 -46.42 18.45
N ASN A 456 -2.22 -47.45 19.00
CA ASN A 456 -0.86 -47.29 19.53
C ASN A 456 0.12 -46.79 18.46
N VAL A 457 0.12 -47.35 17.24
CA VAL A 457 1.04 -46.90 16.17
C VAL A 457 0.77 -45.45 15.78
N LEU A 458 -0.49 -45.08 15.52
CA LEU A 458 -0.83 -43.72 15.10
C LEU A 458 -0.53 -42.70 16.19
N MET A 459 -0.78 -43.03 17.46
CA MET A 459 -0.47 -42.15 18.58
C MET A 459 1.03 -42.03 18.84
N ARG A 460 1.82 -43.09 18.65
CA ARG A 460 3.28 -42.98 18.73
C ARG A 460 3.86 -42.09 17.64
N ILE A 461 3.35 -42.17 16.40
CA ILE A 461 3.72 -41.23 15.34
C ILE A 461 3.34 -39.80 15.74
N THR A 462 2.14 -39.61 16.29
CA THR A 462 1.65 -38.30 16.76
C THR A 462 2.56 -37.71 17.85
N GLU A 463 2.96 -38.52 18.82
CA GLU A 463 3.86 -38.14 19.92
C GLU A 463 5.27 -37.83 19.43
N ILE A 464 5.79 -38.60 18.46
CA ILE A 464 7.09 -38.32 17.84
C ILE A 464 7.07 -36.93 17.20
N VAL A 465 6.04 -36.60 16.42
CA VAL A 465 5.94 -35.28 15.78
C VAL A 465 5.85 -34.16 16.82
N GLN A 466 5.10 -34.36 17.91
CA GLN A 466 4.99 -33.37 18.99
C GLN A 466 6.24 -33.22 19.85
N SER A 467 7.10 -34.24 19.88
CA SER A 467 8.36 -34.15 20.63
C SER A 467 9.31 -33.09 20.05
N PHE A 468 9.13 -32.72 18.77
CA PHE A 468 9.89 -31.64 18.15
C PHE A 468 9.35 -30.27 18.55
N PRO A 469 10.23 -29.31 18.93
CA PRO A 469 9.83 -27.93 19.10
C PRO A 469 9.24 -27.34 17.80
N PHE A 470 7.97 -26.90 17.87
CA PHE A 470 7.21 -26.48 16.69
C PHE A 470 7.89 -25.38 15.87
N TYR A 471 8.27 -24.26 16.51
CA TYR A 471 8.92 -23.14 15.83
C TYR A 471 10.30 -23.51 15.25
N PRO A 472 11.24 -24.09 16.03
CA PRO A 472 12.50 -24.57 15.46
C PRO A 472 12.32 -25.50 14.27
N LEU A 473 11.41 -26.47 14.34
CA LEU A 473 11.16 -27.40 13.23
C LEU A 473 10.73 -26.67 11.94
N ILE A 474 9.76 -25.77 12.04
CA ILE A 474 9.25 -25.03 10.86
C ILE A 474 10.31 -24.07 10.32
N ILE A 475 11.05 -23.38 11.19
CA ILE A 475 12.14 -22.49 10.78
C ILE A 475 13.21 -23.28 10.04
N THR A 476 13.64 -24.43 10.57
CA THR A 476 14.63 -25.29 9.92
C THR A 476 14.13 -25.80 8.57
N LEU A 477 12.90 -26.30 8.49
CA LEU A 477 12.33 -26.79 7.24
C LEU A 477 12.14 -25.69 6.19
N SER A 478 11.77 -24.48 6.61
CA SER A 478 11.66 -23.32 5.71
C SER A 478 13.04 -22.82 5.24
N ALA A 479 14.05 -22.85 6.11
CA ALA A 479 15.41 -22.45 5.77
C ALA A 479 16.11 -23.40 4.78
N LEU A 480 15.69 -24.67 4.74
CA LEU A 480 16.18 -25.65 3.76
C LEU A 480 15.62 -25.43 2.33
N LEU A 481 14.68 -24.52 2.16
CA LEU A 481 14.12 -24.23 0.85
C LEU A 481 15.14 -23.50 -0.03
N PRO A 482 15.38 -23.98 -1.27
CA PRO A 482 16.29 -23.30 -2.18
C PRO A 482 15.89 -21.84 -2.37
N VAL A 483 16.88 -20.94 -2.39
CA VAL A 483 16.68 -19.49 -2.53
C VAL A 483 15.93 -19.17 -3.83
N ASN A 484 16.13 -20.00 -4.86
CA ASN A 484 15.61 -19.84 -6.22
C ASN A 484 14.18 -20.37 -6.39
N THR A 485 13.55 -20.85 -5.31
CA THR A 485 12.19 -21.39 -5.35
C THR A 485 11.21 -20.29 -5.75
N SER A 486 10.30 -20.58 -6.67
CA SER A 486 9.26 -19.62 -7.05
C SER A 486 8.42 -19.23 -5.83
N GLN A 487 7.93 -17.99 -5.82
CA GLN A 487 7.13 -17.47 -4.71
C GLN A 487 5.91 -18.36 -4.41
N ASN A 488 5.22 -18.83 -5.45
CA ASN A 488 4.05 -19.70 -5.30
C ASN A 488 4.40 -21.03 -4.63
N THR A 489 5.54 -21.61 -4.99
CA THR A 489 6.02 -22.85 -4.37
C THR A 489 6.36 -22.63 -2.90
N ARG A 490 7.03 -21.51 -2.56
CA ARG A 490 7.34 -21.18 -1.16
C ARG A 490 6.07 -20.99 -0.32
N LEU A 491 5.09 -20.27 -0.84
CA LEU A 491 3.79 -20.08 -0.19
C LEU A 491 3.08 -21.41 0.05
N MET A 492 3.06 -22.30 -0.95
CA MET A 492 2.49 -23.64 -0.84
C MET A 492 3.20 -24.47 0.24
N MET A 493 4.52 -24.40 0.30
CA MET A 493 5.30 -25.12 1.31
C MET A 493 4.99 -24.62 2.72
N ILE A 494 4.93 -23.31 2.95
CA ILE A 494 4.56 -22.76 4.27
C ILE A 494 3.17 -23.25 4.68
N MET A 495 2.20 -23.20 3.76
CA MET A 495 0.83 -23.68 4.01
C MET A 495 0.81 -25.16 4.42
N VAL A 496 1.55 -26.00 3.68
CA VAL A 496 1.67 -27.44 3.94
C VAL A 496 2.41 -27.72 5.26
N LEU A 497 3.53 -27.04 5.54
CA LEU A 497 4.31 -27.23 6.76
C LEU A 497 3.48 -26.93 8.00
N LEU A 498 2.78 -25.78 8.03
CA LEU A 498 1.90 -25.42 9.13
C LEU A 498 0.78 -26.45 9.33
N GLY A 499 0.15 -26.92 8.25
CA GLY A 499 -0.92 -27.90 8.31
C GLY A 499 -0.47 -29.31 8.73
N VAL A 500 0.61 -29.81 8.12
CA VAL A 500 1.14 -31.18 8.33
C VAL A 500 1.87 -31.32 9.66
N ILE A 501 2.34 -30.24 10.27
CA ILE A 501 2.95 -30.31 11.60
C ILE A 501 1.87 -30.07 12.69
N GLY A 502 0.87 -29.22 12.41
CA GLY A 502 -0.15 -28.85 13.39
C GLY A 502 -1.21 -29.91 13.70
N TRP A 503 -1.39 -30.97 12.90
CA TRP A 503 -2.58 -31.86 13.00
C TRP A 503 -2.64 -32.66 14.30
N THR A 504 -1.50 -32.85 14.95
CA THR A 504 -1.32 -33.77 16.07
C THR A 504 -2.18 -33.42 17.29
N GLY A 505 -2.44 -32.13 17.52
CA GLY A 505 -3.35 -31.66 18.57
C GLY A 505 -4.79 -32.09 18.33
N ILE A 506 -5.29 -31.83 17.10
CA ILE A 506 -6.65 -32.19 16.68
C ILE A 506 -6.82 -33.72 16.69
N ALA A 507 -5.83 -34.50 16.25
CA ALA A 507 -5.93 -35.96 16.29
C ALA A 507 -6.10 -36.53 17.69
N ARG A 508 -5.37 -36.03 18.68
CA ARG A 508 -5.53 -36.46 20.08
C ARG A 508 -6.90 -36.10 20.63
N LEU A 509 -7.37 -34.89 20.33
CA LEU A 509 -8.69 -34.43 20.75
C LEU A 509 -9.79 -35.29 20.12
N VAL A 510 -9.76 -35.49 18.81
CA VAL A 510 -10.75 -36.29 18.08
C VAL A 510 -10.71 -37.73 18.58
N ARG A 511 -9.54 -38.33 18.74
CA ARG A 511 -9.39 -39.68 19.32
C ARG A 511 -10.10 -39.79 20.67
N GLY A 512 -9.87 -38.85 21.58
CA GLY A 512 -10.51 -38.85 22.90
C GLY A 512 -12.04 -38.80 22.81
N GLN A 513 -12.58 -37.96 21.93
CA GLN A 513 -14.03 -37.86 21.71
C GLN A 513 -14.60 -39.13 21.08
N ILE A 514 -13.90 -39.74 20.13
CA ILE A 514 -14.33 -41.00 19.49
C ILE A 514 -14.35 -42.15 20.50
N LEU A 515 -13.35 -42.22 21.40
CA LEU A 515 -13.34 -43.23 22.47
C LEU A 515 -14.56 -43.08 23.40
N ALA A 516 -14.93 -41.84 23.74
CA ALA A 516 -16.11 -41.57 24.58
C ALA A 516 -17.43 -41.90 23.86
N GLU A 517 -17.57 -41.48 22.60
CA GLU A 517 -18.80 -41.68 21.83
C GLU A 517 -19.02 -43.13 21.43
N ARG A 518 -17.96 -43.93 21.24
CA ARG A 518 -18.07 -45.34 20.88
C ARG A 518 -18.79 -46.19 21.94
N GLU A 519 -18.75 -45.77 23.20
CA GLU A 519 -19.37 -46.46 24.34
C GLU A 519 -20.82 -45.99 24.62
N ARG A 520 -21.39 -45.11 23.77
CA ARG A 520 -22.78 -44.64 23.92
C ARG A 520 -23.80 -45.66 23.41
N ASP A 521 -24.97 -45.69 24.04
CA ASP A 521 -26.06 -46.64 23.74
C ASP A 521 -26.50 -46.66 22.27
N TYR A 522 -26.55 -45.49 21.61
CA TYR A 522 -26.94 -45.41 20.20
C TYR A 522 -25.92 -46.09 19.26
N VAL A 523 -24.63 -46.10 19.62
CA VAL A 523 -23.57 -46.79 18.88
C VAL A 523 -23.66 -48.29 19.09
N ILE A 524 -23.90 -48.72 20.33
CA ILE A 524 -24.09 -50.14 20.69
C ILE A 524 -25.31 -50.70 19.95
N ALA A 525 -26.43 -49.96 19.94
CA ALA A 525 -27.63 -50.32 19.20
C ALA A 525 -27.38 -50.40 17.68
N ALA A 526 -26.68 -49.42 17.09
CA ALA A 526 -26.33 -49.46 15.67
C ALA A 526 -25.46 -50.67 15.30
N LYS A 527 -24.51 -51.05 16.16
CA LYS A 527 -23.70 -52.27 15.99
C LYS A 527 -24.56 -53.54 16.07
N ALA A 528 -25.49 -53.61 17.02
CA ALA A 528 -26.41 -54.75 17.17
C ALA A 528 -27.33 -54.91 15.94
N LEU A 529 -27.67 -53.81 15.27
CA LEU A 529 -28.43 -53.78 14.02
C LEU A 529 -27.59 -54.09 12.76
N GLY A 530 -26.30 -54.43 12.91
CA GLY A 530 -25.44 -54.81 11.79
C GLY A 530 -24.97 -53.65 10.91
N VAL A 531 -25.07 -52.40 11.38
CA VAL A 531 -24.55 -51.24 10.64
C VAL A 531 -23.03 -51.32 10.55
N THR A 532 -22.47 -51.04 9.37
CA THR A 532 -21.02 -51.14 9.15
C THR A 532 -20.25 -50.12 9.99
N ASN A 533 -19.06 -50.51 10.47
CA ASN A 533 -18.19 -49.66 11.28
C ASN A 533 -17.91 -48.27 10.67
N SER A 534 -17.64 -48.22 9.37
CA SER A 534 -17.42 -46.94 8.66
C SER A 534 -18.68 -46.08 8.59
N SER A 535 -19.86 -46.70 8.46
CA SER A 535 -21.15 -46.00 8.50
C SER A 535 -21.41 -45.44 9.89
N ILE A 536 -21.18 -46.24 10.95
CA ILE A 536 -21.27 -45.78 12.35
C ILE A 536 -20.36 -44.58 12.57
N LEU A 537 -19.10 -44.67 12.15
CA LEU A 537 -18.11 -43.62 12.36
C LEU A 537 -18.47 -42.32 11.62
N VAL A 538 -18.81 -42.37 10.33
CA VAL A 538 -19.03 -41.18 9.50
C VAL A 538 -20.43 -40.59 9.64
N ARG A 539 -21.46 -41.43 9.81
CA ARG A 539 -22.86 -40.97 9.83
C ARG A 539 -23.44 -40.78 11.22
N HIS A 540 -22.85 -41.39 12.25
CA HIS A 540 -23.38 -41.30 13.61
C HIS A 540 -22.39 -40.60 14.56
N ILE A 541 -21.13 -41.02 14.62
CA ILE A 541 -20.17 -40.46 15.59
C ILE A 541 -19.61 -39.10 15.14
N LEU A 542 -19.07 -39.00 13.91
CA LEU A 542 -18.45 -37.77 13.41
C LEU A 542 -19.38 -36.54 13.49
N PRO A 543 -20.68 -36.62 13.12
CA PRO A 543 -21.59 -35.50 13.27
C PRO A 543 -21.75 -35.02 14.72
N ASN A 544 -21.65 -35.92 15.71
CA ASN A 544 -21.82 -35.58 17.13
C ASN A 544 -20.60 -34.83 17.71
N ILE A 545 -19.41 -35.02 17.13
CA ILE A 545 -18.18 -34.34 17.58
C ILE A 545 -17.79 -33.15 16.70
N LEU A 546 -18.55 -32.91 15.61
CA LEU A 546 -18.25 -31.87 14.62
C LEU A 546 -18.17 -30.48 15.25
N SER A 547 -19.03 -30.20 16.22
CA SER A 547 -19.03 -28.96 16.99
C SER A 547 -17.68 -28.69 17.66
N ILE A 548 -17.07 -29.70 18.28
CA ILE A 548 -15.76 -29.58 18.93
C ILE A 548 -14.65 -29.41 17.88
N ILE A 549 -14.75 -30.10 16.74
CA ILE A 549 -13.81 -29.95 15.62
C ILE A 549 -13.86 -28.51 15.09
N ILE A 550 -15.05 -27.94 14.90
CA ILE A 550 -15.23 -26.57 14.40
C ILE A 550 -14.62 -25.55 15.36
N VAL A 551 -14.87 -25.67 16.67
CA VAL A 551 -14.29 -24.79 17.69
C VAL A 551 -12.75 -24.83 17.62
N ASN A 552 -12.16 -26.03 17.56
CA ASN A 552 -10.71 -26.18 17.48
C ASN A 552 -10.14 -25.72 16.13
N ALA A 553 -10.88 -25.86 15.03
CA ALA A 553 -10.50 -25.31 13.74
C ALA A 553 -10.45 -23.78 13.78
N THR A 554 -11.42 -23.13 14.42
CA THR A 554 -11.42 -21.66 14.58
C THR A 554 -10.21 -21.20 15.40
N LEU A 555 -9.92 -21.83 16.55
CA LEU A 555 -8.74 -21.51 17.34
C LEU A 555 -7.43 -21.84 16.62
N GLY A 556 -7.40 -22.93 15.86
CA GLY A 556 -6.28 -23.33 15.01
C GLY A 556 -6.00 -22.31 13.89
N PHE A 557 -7.04 -21.70 13.31
CA PHE A 557 -6.88 -20.60 12.36
C PHE A 557 -6.16 -19.42 13.01
N ALA A 558 -6.59 -18.99 14.20
CA ALA A 558 -5.96 -17.88 14.92
C ALA A 558 -4.48 -18.20 15.27
N GLY A 559 -4.20 -19.42 15.72
CA GLY A 559 -2.84 -19.89 15.97
C GLY A 559 -1.96 -19.92 14.73
N ASN A 560 -2.48 -20.40 13.60
CA ASN A 560 -1.76 -20.41 12.31
C ASN A 560 -1.52 -19.00 11.78
N LEU A 561 -2.46 -18.08 11.99
CA LEU A 561 -2.32 -16.67 11.63
C LEU A 561 -1.17 -16.01 12.41
N LEU A 562 -1.14 -16.20 13.73
CA LEU A 562 -0.06 -15.67 14.56
C LEU A 562 1.29 -16.33 14.22
N THR A 563 1.29 -17.63 13.92
CA THR A 563 2.49 -18.36 13.52
C THR A 563 3.05 -17.88 12.18
N GLU A 564 2.18 -17.71 11.17
CA GLU A 564 2.57 -17.14 9.88
C GLU A 564 3.15 -15.74 10.07
N ALA A 565 2.46 -14.87 10.82
CA ALA A 565 2.91 -13.53 11.08
C ALA A 565 4.30 -13.51 11.75
N GLY A 566 4.51 -14.38 12.75
CA GLY A 566 5.81 -14.52 13.44
C GLY A 566 6.92 -15.05 12.55
N LEU A 567 6.65 -16.08 11.73
CA LEU A 567 7.63 -16.64 10.79
C LEU A 567 8.01 -15.63 9.71
N SER A 568 7.02 -14.93 9.15
CA SER A 568 7.23 -13.89 8.13
C SER A 568 7.98 -12.69 8.69
N PHE A 569 7.69 -12.28 9.93
CA PHE A 569 8.46 -11.24 10.65
C PHE A 569 9.94 -11.63 10.79
N LEU A 570 10.24 -12.89 11.12
CA LEU A 570 11.59 -13.43 11.24
C LEU A 570 12.26 -13.75 9.88
N GLY A 571 11.56 -13.56 8.76
CA GLY A 571 12.08 -13.82 7.41
C GLY A 571 12.00 -15.28 6.94
N PHE A 572 11.39 -16.17 7.73
CA PHE A 572 11.20 -17.59 7.38
C PHE A 572 9.84 -17.88 6.76
N GLY A 573 8.94 -16.89 6.71
CA GLY A 573 7.62 -17.00 6.09
C GLY A 573 7.56 -16.42 4.68
N VAL A 574 6.53 -15.60 4.42
CA VAL A 574 6.38 -14.88 3.15
C VAL A 574 7.51 -13.88 3.02
N GLN A 575 8.31 -14.01 1.96
CA GLN A 575 9.40 -13.08 1.68
C GLN A 575 8.99 -11.99 0.68
N GLU A 576 9.64 -10.83 0.81
CA GLU A 576 9.60 -9.74 -0.18
C GLU A 576 9.92 -10.28 -1.57
N PRO A 577 9.29 -9.76 -2.65
CA PRO A 577 8.56 -8.50 -2.72
C PRO A 577 7.05 -8.58 -2.35
N MET A 578 6.52 -9.77 -2.08
CA MET A 578 5.12 -9.95 -1.72
C MET A 578 4.87 -9.56 -0.25
N PRO A 579 3.81 -8.81 0.06
CA PRO A 579 3.46 -8.48 1.44
C PRO A 579 2.75 -9.66 2.13
N SER A 580 3.01 -9.81 3.42
CA SER A 580 2.11 -10.42 4.41
C SER A 580 2.08 -9.49 5.62
N TRP A 581 1.06 -9.57 6.47
CA TRP A 581 1.06 -8.71 7.66
C TRP A 581 2.29 -8.96 8.55
N GLY A 582 2.78 -10.20 8.59
CA GLY A 582 4.02 -10.55 9.28
C GLY A 582 5.26 -9.85 8.74
N ASN A 583 5.52 -9.96 7.43
CA ASN A 583 6.76 -9.40 6.86
C ASN A 583 6.77 -7.87 6.78
N MET A 584 5.58 -7.24 6.71
CA MET A 584 5.48 -5.78 6.81
C MET A 584 6.03 -5.25 8.14
N MET A 585 5.96 -6.07 9.20
CA MET A 585 6.50 -5.73 10.52
C MET A 585 8.01 -5.97 10.64
N THR A 586 8.69 -6.64 9.70
CA THR A 586 10.14 -6.92 9.80
C THR A 586 10.97 -5.66 10.02
N SER A 587 10.53 -4.54 9.44
CA SER A 587 11.15 -3.22 9.64
C SER A 587 11.23 -2.76 11.10
N ALA A 588 10.36 -3.27 11.98
CA ALA A 588 10.38 -2.98 13.42
C ALA A 588 11.66 -3.49 14.13
N GLN A 589 12.47 -4.31 13.48
CA GLN A 589 13.79 -4.72 14.02
C GLN A 589 14.80 -3.56 14.02
N SER A 590 14.54 -2.47 13.28
CA SER A 590 15.37 -1.26 13.29
C SER A 590 14.91 -0.28 14.38
N SER A 591 15.86 0.21 15.18
CA SER A 591 15.63 1.25 16.19
C SER A 591 15.05 2.54 15.60
N ASP A 592 15.45 2.91 14.38
CA ASP A 592 14.97 4.12 13.71
C ASP A 592 13.47 3.99 13.38
N VAL A 593 13.04 2.79 12.97
CA VAL A 593 11.64 2.51 12.63
C VAL A 593 10.74 2.57 13.86
N ILE A 594 11.20 2.04 14.99
CA ILE A 594 10.44 2.11 16.25
C ILE A 594 10.26 3.56 16.70
N ASN A 595 11.30 4.38 16.61
CA ASN A 595 11.29 5.75 17.15
C ASN A 595 10.65 6.78 16.20
N ILE A 596 10.87 6.65 14.89
CA ILE A 596 10.54 7.69 13.90
C ILE A 596 9.39 7.23 12.99
N TYR A 597 9.47 6.00 12.45
CA TYR A 597 8.56 5.49 11.42
C TYR A 597 7.50 4.52 11.95
N TRP A 598 6.86 4.88 13.06
CA TRP A 598 5.95 3.99 13.80
C TRP A 598 4.83 3.37 12.94
N TRP A 599 4.34 4.09 11.93
CA TRP A 599 3.25 3.60 11.06
C TRP A 599 3.63 2.34 10.27
N ARG A 600 4.92 2.11 10.02
CA ARG A 600 5.42 0.94 9.28
C ARG A 600 5.14 -0.38 10.00
N TRP A 601 5.16 -0.39 11.33
CA TRP A 601 4.97 -1.61 12.12
C TRP A 601 3.65 -1.65 12.88
N VAL A 602 3.19 -0.51 13.41
CA VAL A 602 1.96 -0.44 14.21
C VAL A 602 0.73 -0.82 13.38
N ILE A 603 0.64 -0.35 12.13
CA ILE A 603 -0.50 -0.59 11.26
C ILE A 603 -0.66 -2.08 10.92
N PRO A 604 0.37 -2.79 10.41
CA PRO A 604 0.28 -4.23 10.19
C PRO A 604 0.11 -5.01 11.50
N ALA A 605 0.73 -4.59 12.61
CA ALA A 605 0.53 -5.23 13.92
C ALA A 605 -0.93 -5.17 14.40
N LEU A 606 -1.58 -4.00 14.23
CA LEU A 606 -3.00 -3.84 14.54
C LEU A 606 -3.86 -4.76 13.69
N ALA A 607 -3.53 -4.94 12.40
CA ALA A 607 -4.28 -5.84 11.52
C ALA A 607 -4.18 -7.32 11.97
N VAL A 608 -2.97 -7.78 12.32
CA VAL A 608 -2.77 -9.12 12.92
C VAL A 608 -3.56 -9.26 14.21
N PHE A 609 -3.46 -8.28 15.11
CA PHE A 609 -4.17 -8.28 16.39
C PHE A 609 -5.69 -8.36 16.20
N LEU A 610 -6.26 -7.48 15.38
CA LEU A 610 -7.70 -7.43 15.14
C LEU A 610 -8.22 -8.73 14.51
N ALA A 611 -7.49 -9.30 13.55
CA ALA A 611 -7.83 -10.57 12.95
C ALA A 611 -7.77 -11.72 13.96
N ALA A 612 -6.67 -11.88 14.69
CA ALA A 612 -6.53 -12.92 15.70
C ALA A 612 -7.58 -12.79 16.81
N PHE A 613 -7.81 -11.57 17.28
CA PHE A 613 -8.83 -11.26 18.29
C PHE A 613 -10.24 -11.62 17.82
N SER A 614 -10.62 -11.23 16.60
CA SER A 614 -11.93 -11.57 16.04
C SER A 614 -12.18 -13.07 15.96
N VAL A 615 -11.18 -13.84 15.54
CA VAL A 615 -11.30 -15.28 15.42
C VAL A 615 -11.39 -15.95 16.78
N ASN A 616 -10.63 -15.48 17.79
CA ASN A 616 -10.75 -15.99 19.15
C ASN A 616 -12.15 -15.75 19.73
N LEU A 617 -12.72 -14.55 19.55
CA LEU A 617 -14.09 -14.26 19.97
C LEU A 617 -15.12 -15.18 19.31
N ILE A 618 -14.94 -15.49 18.02
CA ILE A 618 -15.79 -16.46 17.31
C ILE A 618 -15.64 -17.85 17.93
N GLY A 619 -14.41 -18.28 18.20
CA GLY A 619 -14.11 -19.59 18.78
C GLY A 619 -14.72 -19.78 20.16
N ASP A 620 -14.58 -18.79 21.04
CA ASP A 620 -15.11 -18.82 22.40
C ASP A 620 -16.64 -18.82 22.39
N ALA A 621 -17.28 -17.95 21.59
CA ALA A 621 -18.73 -17.94 21.49
C ALA A 621 -19.30 -19.22 20.86
N LEU A 622 -18.59 -19.84 19.89
CA LEU A 622 -18.96 -21.15 19.36
C LEU A 622 -18.89 -22.21 20.46
N ARG A 623 -17.84 -22.20 21.28
CA ARG A 623 -17.68 -23.12 22.40
C ARG A 623 -18.81 -22.99 23.41
N ASP A 624 -19.14 -21.76 23.81
CA ASP A 624 -20.20 -21.49 24.79
C ASP A 624 -21.58 -21.89 24.25
N ALA A 625 -21.83 -21.63 22.96
CA ALA A 625 -23.09 -21.97 22.33
C ALA A 625 -23.34 -23.48 22.19
N ILE A 626 -22.26 -24.26 22.13
CA ILE A 626 -22.27 -25.72 22.00
C ILE A 626 -22.30 -26.42 23.36
N ASP A 627 -21.78 -25.80 24.43
CA ASP A 627 -21.77 -26.39 25.77
C ASP A 627 -23.19 -26.40 26.38
N PRO A 628 -23.82 -27.58 26.59
CA PRO A 628 -25.17 -27.65 27.15
C PRO A 628 -25.29 -27.14 28.60
N ARG A 629 -24.16 -26.93 29.31
CA ARG A 629 -24.12 -26.37 30.67
C ARG A 629 -23.97 -24.85 30.72
N SER A 630 -23.76 -24.17 29.58
CA SER A 630 -23.63 -22.71 29.56
C SER A 630 -24.93 -22.00 29.89
N ASN A 631 -26.09 -22.64 29.61
CA ASN A 631 -27.42 -22.12 29.93
C ASN A 631 -27.82 -22.26 31.42
N GLU A 632 -27.01 -22.91 32.26
CA GLU A 632 -27.25 -23.08 33.71
C GLU A 632 -26.49 -22.05 34.58
N ARG A 633 -25.67 -21.18 33.97
CA ARG A 633 -24.89 -20.13 34.64
C ARG A 633 -25.37 -18.76 34.24
#